data_AF-A0A379U6S1-F1
#
_entry.id   AF-A0A379U6S1-F1
#
_cell.length_a   1.000
_cell.length_b   1.000
_cell.length_c   1.000
_cell.angle_alpha   90.00
_cell.angle_beta   90.00
_cell.angle_gamma   90.00
#
_symmetry.space_group_name_H-M   'P 1'
#
loop_
_entity.id
_entity.type
_entity.pdbx_description
1 polymer ?
#
loop_
_entity_poly.entity_id
_entity_poly.type
_entity_poly.pdbx_seq_one_letter_code
_entity_poly.pdbx_strand_id
1 'polypeptide(L)'
;MSLWLSHPLFLPSLVVGITILLWATSLLPEFITALLFFTIAMAAKIAPPDTIFGGFASSAFWLVFSGFVLGIAIRKTGLADRAARALSAKLTDSWF
;
A
#
# COMPACT_ATOMS: atom_id res chain seq x y z
N MET A 1 -26.58 -20.64 12.63
CA MET A 1 -25.53 -19.67 13.06
C MET A 1 -24.13 -20.28 13.16
N SER A 2 -23.94 -21.60 13.25
CA SER A 2 -22.59 -22.22 13.42
C SER A 2 -21.76 -22.37 12.14
N LEU A 3 -22.38 -22.31 10.94
CA LEU A 3 -21.68 -22.53 9.67
C LEU A 3 -20.55 -21.51 9.38
N TRP A 4 -20.68 -20.29 9.89
CA TRP A 4 -19.67 -19.24 9.71
C TRP A 4 -18.41 -19.49 10.54
N LEU A 5 -18.56 -19.95 11.79
CA LEU A 5 -17.44 -20.22 12.70
C LEU A 5 -16.60 -21.42 12.23
N SER A 6 -17.20 -22.35 11.51
CA SER A 6 -16.52 -23.53 10.95
C SER A 6 -15.85 -23.26 9.60
N HIS A 7 -16.05 -22.08 9.00
CA HIS A 7 -15.53 -21.80 7.67
C HIS A 7 -14.01 -21.58 7.73
N PRO A 8 -13.21 -22.17 6.82
CA PRO A 8 -11.74 -22.03 6.83
C PRO A 8 -11.25 -20.58 6.67
N LEU A 9 -12.14 -19.69 6.18
CA LEU A 9 -11.84 -18.27 5.97
C LEU A 9 -12.20 -17.37 7.16
N PHE A 10 -12.78 -17.92 8.23
CA PHE A 10 -13.19 -17.15 9.40
C PHE A 10 -12.00 -16.47 10.10
N LEU A 11 -10.94 -17.24 10.38
CA LEU A 11 -9.70 -16.74 10.98
C LEU A 11 -9.00 -15.66 10.11
N PRO A 12 -8.74 -15.90 8.81
CA PRO A 12 -8.18 -14.86 7.94
C PRO A 12 -9.02 -13.57 7.91
N SER A 13 -10.34 -13.70 7.77
CA SER A 13 -11.23 -12.54 7.67
C SER A 13 -11.29 -11.73 8.97
N LEU A 14 -11.25 -12.40 10.13
CA LEU A 14 -11.15 -11.72 11.43
C LEU A 14 -9.84 -10.94 11.55
N VAL A 15 -8.70 -11.57 11.21
CA VAL A 15 -7.38 -10.91 11.29
C VAL A 15 -7.31 -9.71 10.35
N VAL A 16 -7.79 -9.87 9.11
CA VAL A 16 -7.87 -8.77 8.13
C VAL A 16 -8.80 -7.67 8.62
N GLY A 17 -9.98 -8.00 9.15
CA GLY A 17 -10.93 -7.03 9.69
C GLY A 17 -10.35 -6.21 10.82
N ILE A 18 -9.67 -6.85 11.78
CA ILE A 18 -8.98 -6.15 12.88
C ILE A 18 -7.87 -5.25 12.34
N THR A 19 -7.09 -5.73 11.37
CA THR A 19 -6.00 -4.95 10.74
C THR A 19 -6.53 -3.68 10.08
N ILE A 20 -7.64 -3.79 9.33
CA ILE A 20 -8.30 -2.64 8.69
C ILE A 20 -8.82 -1.65 9.74
N LEU A 21 -9.44 -2.14 10.82
CA LEU A 21 -9.91 -1.27 11.90
C LEU A 21 -8.74 -0.53 12.57
N LEU A 22 -7.62 -1.19 12.81
CA LEU A 22 -6.42 -0.56 13.39
C LEU A 22 -5.86 0.55 12.49
N TRP A 23 -5.83 0.35 11.16
CA TRP A 23 -5.45 1.41 10.24
C TRP A 23 -6.47 2.54 10.19
N ALA A 24 -7.76 2.22 10.05
CA ALA A 24 -8.83 3.20 9.94
C ALA A 24 -8.92 4.11 11.17
N THR A 25 -8.64 3.55 12.36
CA THR A 25 -8.62 4.30 13.62
C THR A 25 -7.26 4.89 13.96
N SER A 26 -6.19 4.49 13.24
CA SER A 26 -4.80 4.89 13.49
C SER A 26 -4.38 4.72 14.96
N LEU A 27 -4.91 3.71 15.65
CA LEU A 27 -4.59 3.42 17.06
C LEU A 27 -3.12 3.07 17.27
N LEU A 28 -2.49 2.49 16.24
CA LEU A 28 -1.09 2.10 16.21
C LEU A 28 -0.42 2.68 14.95
N PRO A 29 0.90 2.94 14.98
CA PRO A 29 1.64 3.28 13.78
C PRO A 29 1.44 2.25 12.67
N GLU A 30 1.30 2.69 11.44
CA GLU A 30 0.95 1.84 10.28
C GLU A 30 1.89 0.64 10.11
N PHE A 31 3.20 0.86 10.31
CA PHE A 31 4.20 -0.19 10.21
C PHE A 31 4.08 -1.24 11.32
N ILE A 32 3.69 -0.84 12.53
CA ILE A 32 3.48 -1.77 13.65
C ILE A 32 2.25 -2.64 13.37
N THR A 33 1.16 -2.03 12.90
CA THR A 33 -0.05 -2.77 12.49
C THR A 33 0.25 -3.79 11.40
N ALA A 34 1.04 -3.42 10.38
CA ALA A 34 1.45 -4.34 9.33
C ALA A 34 2.33 -5.49 9.88
N LEU A 35 3.31 -5.18 10.74
CA LEU A 35 4.15 -6.21 11.38
C LEU A 35 3.31 -7.18 12.22
N LEU A 36 2.37 -6.66 13.02
CA LEU A 36 1.45 -7.48 13.80
C LEU A 36 0.61 -8.40 12.91
N PHE A 37 0.08 -7.88 11.80
CA PHE A 37 -0.64 -8.70 10.82
C PHE A 37 0.22 -9.87 10.34
N PHE A 38 1.45 -9.60 9.87
CA PHE A 38 2.35 -10.65 9.40
C PHE A 38 2.72 -11.65 10.49
N THR A 39 3.03 -11.16 11.70
CA THR A 39 3.35 -12.00 12.86
C THR A 39 2.18 -12.92 13.22
N ILE A 40 0.96 -12.38 13.34
CA ILE A 40 -0.23 -13.16 13.70
C ILE A 40 -0.57 -14.16 12.59
N ALA A 41 -0.53 -13.75 11.32
CA ALA A 41 -0.82 -14.62 10.19
C ALA A 41 0.15 -15.82 10.13
N MET A 42 1.44 -15.58 10.38
CA MET A 42 2.46 -16.61 10.44
C MET A 42 2.30 -17.52 11.66
N ALA A 43 2.12 -16.95 12.86
CA ALA A 43 1.99 -17.70 14.11
C ALA A 43 0.74 -18.59 14.12
N ALA A 44 -0.38 -18.08 13.60
CA ALA A 44 -1.63 -18.83 13.45
C ALA A 44 -1.64 -19.78 12.23
N LYS A 45 -0.54 -19.86 11.47
CA LYS A 45 -0.39 -20.71 10.28
C LYS A 45 -1.54 -20.55 9.28
N ILE A 46 -1.97 -19.30 9.07
CA ILE A 46 -3.14 -18.97 8.25
C ILE A 46 -2.91 -19.38 6.79
N ALA A 47 -1.69 -19.20 6.30
CA ALA A 47 -1.28 -19.57 4.94
C ALA A 47 0.24 -19.82 4.90
N PRO A 48 0.76 -20.40 3.81
CA PRO A 48 2.21 -20.55 3.61
C PRO A 48 2.94 -19.19 3.56
N PRO A 49 4.25 -19.15 3.92
CA PRO A 49 5.04 -17.92 3.90
C PRO A 49 5.03 -17.22 2.54
N ASP A 50 5.14 -17.97 1.44
CA ASP A 50 5.16 -17.41 0.08
C ASP A 50 3.85 -16.70 -0.28
N THR A 51 2.73 -17.13 0.31
CA THR A 51 1.43 -16.47 0.14
C THR A 51 1.32 -15.23 1.03
N ILE A 52 1.72 -15.34 2.31
CA ILE A 52 1.65 -14.24 3.28
C ILE A 52 2.55 -13.07 2.84
N PHE A 53 3.78 -13.37 2.41
CA PHE A 53 4.76 -12.37 1.99
C PHE A 53 4.78 -12.12 0.46
N GLY A 54 3.88 -12.76 -0.30
CA GLY A 54 3.85 -12.66 -1.77
C GLY A 54 3.72 -11.21 -2.28
N GLY A 55 3.10 -10.32 -1.50
CA GLY A 55 3.03 -8.89 -1.80
C GLY A 55 4.41 -8.22 -1.94
N PHE A 56 5.43 -8.67 -1.19
CA PHE A 56 6.79 -8.14 -1.29
C PHE A 56 7.53 -8.59 -2.56
N ALA A 57 7.14 -9.73 -3.14
CA ALA A 57 7.67 -10.21 -4.42
C ALA A 57 6.89 -9.65 -5.63
N SER A 58 5.79 -8.93 -5.40
CA SER A 58 4.90 -8.45 -6.45
C SER A 58 5.56 -7.40 -7.35
N SER A 59 5.52 -7.63 -8.66
CA SER A 59 5.95 -6.64 -9.65
C SER A 59 5.13 -5.35 -9.59
N ALA A 60 3.83 -5.44 -9.27
CA ALA A 60 2.97 -4.27 -9.13
C ALA A 60 3.42 -3.37 -7.96
N PHE A 61 3.76 -3.97 -6.82
CA PHE A 61 4.29 -3.24 -5.66
C PHE A 61 5.59 -2.50 -6.03
N TRP A 62 6.55 -3.21 -6.62
CA TRP A 62 7.84 -2.62 -7.00
C TRP A 62 7.74 -1.58 -8.12
N LEU A 63 6.80 -1.74 -9.04
CA LEU A 63 6.52 -0.76 -10.09
C LEU A 63 5.99 0.55 -9.49
N VAL A 64 5.06 0.47 -8.55
CA VAL A 64 4.54 1.64 -7.83
C VAL A 64 5.65 2.30 -6.99
N PHE A 65 6.44 1.51 -6.26
CA PHE A 65 7.59 2.01 -5.49
C PHE A 65 8.60 2.76 -6.37
N SER A 66 8.95 2.18 -7.53
CA SER A 66 9.85 2.79 -8.50
C SER A 66 9.29 4.10 -9.06
N GLY A 67 7.97 4.16 -9.30
CA GLY A 67 7.27 5.38 -9.70
C GLY A 67 7.39 6.50 -8.66
N PHE A 68 7.26 6.18 -7.37
CA PHE A 68 7.46 7.16 -6.29
C PHE A 68 8.90 7.69 -6.25
N VAL A 69 9.89 6.80 -6.34
CA VAL A 69 11.32 7.19 -6.37
C VAL A 69 11.61 8.09 -7.58
N LEU A 70 11.11 7.73 -8.76
CA LEU A 70 11.26 8.54 -9.98
C LEU A 70 10.58 9.90 -9.82
N GLY A 71 9.36 9.96 -9.26
CA GLY A 71 8.66 11.21 -8.98
C GLY A 71 9.47 12.14 -8.07
N ILE A 72 10.09 11.60 -7.01
CA ILE A 72 10.98 12.37 -6.13
C ILE A 72 12.21 12.88 -6.91
N ALA A 73 12.81 12.07 -7.77
CA ALA A 73 13.96 12.47 -8.59
C ALA A 73 13.61 13.59 -9.57
N ILE A 74 12.46 13.49 -10.26
CA ILE A 74 11.96 14.53 -11.17
C ILE A 74 11.77 15.86 -10.44
N ARG A 75 11.26 15.82 -9.20
CA ARG A 75 11.09 17.02 -8.38
C ARG A 75 12.42 17.59 -7.87
N LYS A 76 13.32 16.73 -7.36
CA LYS A 76 14.64 17.15 -6.86
C LYS A 76 15.55 17.74 -7.94
N THR A 77 15.43 17.27 -9.18
CA THR A 77 16.22 17.79 -10.32
C THR A 77 15.68 19.11 -10.90
N GLY A 78 14.52 19.59 -10.42
CA GLY A 78 13.85 20.76 -11.00
C GLY A 78 13.25 20.51 -12.39
N LEU A 79 13.22 19.24 -12.85
CA LEU A 79 12.62 18.88 -14.14
C LEU A 79 11.12 19.19 -14.13
N ALA A 80 10.44 18.96 -13.01
CA ALA A 80 9.05 19.34 -12.81
C ALA A 80 8.83 20.85 -13.07
N ASP A 81 9.67 21.72 -12.49
CA ASP A 81 9.53 23.18 -12.64
C ASP A 81 9.89 23.67 -14.05
N ARG A 82 10.84 23.00 -14.71
CA ARG A 82 11.17 23.28 -16.12
C ARG A 82 10.00 22.90 -17.04
N ALA A 83 9.41 21.72 -16.83
CA ALA A 83 8.24 21.26 -17.58
C ALA A 83 7.02 22.16 -17.33
N ALA A 84 6.76 22.52 -16.08
CA ALA A 84 5.68 23.44 -15.71
C ALA A 84 5.83 24.79 -16.41
N ARG A 85 7.03 25.41 -16.36
CA ARG A 85 7.28 26.68 -17.05
C ARG A 85 7.12 26.59 -18.57
N ALA A 86 7.63 25.53 -19.19
CA ALA A 86 7.50 25.32 -20.64
C ALA A 86 6.03 25.15 -21.07
N LEU A 87 5.25 24.44 -20.24
CA LEU A 87 3.83 24.22 -20.48
C LEU A 87 3.00 25.49 -20.24
N SER A 88 3.25 26.20 -19.14
CA SER A 88 2.61 27.50 -18.85
C SER A 88 2.89 28.51 -19.94
N ALA A 89 4.12 28.63 -20.42
CA ALA A 89 4.47 29.54 -21.51
C ALA A 89 3.66 29.30 -22.80
N LYS A 90 3.18 28.06 -23.04
CA LYS A 90 2.32 27.72 -24.19
C LYS A 90 0.83 27.89 -23.91
N LEU A 91 0.41 27.87 -22.65
CA LEU A 91 -0.99 27.97 -22.21
C LEU A 91 -1.39 29.39 -21.78
N THR A 92 -0.43 30.25 -21.43
CA THR A 92 -0.71 31.64 -21.05
C THR A 92 -1.29 32.45 -22.21
N ASP A 93 -1.00 32.07 -23.47
CA ASP A 93 -1.61 32.68 -24.65
C ASP A 93 -3.05 32.23 -24.93
N SER A 94 -3.59 31.23 -24.20
CA SER A 94 -4.94 30.69 -24.42
C SER A 94 -5.98 31.12 -23.37
N TRP A 95 -5.59 31.92 -22.37
CA TRP A 95 -6.50 32.51 -21.39
C TRP A 95 -6.72 33.99 -21.72
N PHE A 96 -7.72 34.25 -22.57
CA PHE A 96 -8.39 35.56 -22.71
C PHE A 96 -9.57 35.66 -21.76
#